data_AF-A0A090T3X4-F1
#
_entry.id   AF-A0A090T3X4-F1
#
_cell.length_a   1.000
_cell.length_b   1.000
_cell.length_c   1.000
_cell.angle_alpha   90.00
_cell.angle_beta   90.00
_cell.angle_gamma   90.00
#
_symmetry.space_group_name_H-M   'P 1'
#
loop_
_entity.id
_entity.type
_entity.pdbx_description
1 polymer ?
#
loop_
_entity_poly.entity_id
_entity_poly.type
_entity_poly.pdbx_seq_one_letter_code
_entity_poly.pdbx_strand_id
1 'polypeptide(L)'
;MRTIPDAASIATIHWLEKTLGRKVGASTGTNLYGVLQLASEMKKRGETGSIVTLLCDSGERYLDTYYNHEWINNNIGDLRPYLDKLETFEATGELA
;
A
#
# COMPACT_ATOMS: atom_id res chain seq x y z
N MET A 1 9.02 10.90 -11.31
CA MET A 1 7.71 10.23 -11.10
C MET A 1 7.99 8.85 -10.53
N ARG A 2 7.34 8.46 -9.44
CA ARG A 2 7.45 7.09 -8.91
C ARG A 2 6.33 6.24 -9.51
N THR A 3 6.68 5.06 -9.99
CA THR A 3 5.70 4.09 -10.53
C THR A 3 5.56 2.96 -9.53
N ILE A 4 4.32 2.68 -9.13
CA ILE A 4 4.01 1.63 -8.17
C ILE A 4 3.34 0.48 -8.94
N PRO A 5 3.80 -0.76 -8.79
CA PRO A 5 3.12 -1.92 -9.36
C PRO A 5 1.70 -2.07 -8.78
N ASP A 6 0.74 -2.50 -9.60
CA ASP A 6 -0.65 -2.67 -9.17
C ASP A 6 -0.77 -3.65 -7.99
N ALA A 7 0.01 -4.73 -7.99
CA ALA A 7 0.08 -5.67 -6.88
C ALA A 7 0.55 -5.01 -5.57
N ALA A 8 1.50 -4.07 -5.63
CA ALA A 8 1.93 -3.32 -4.45
C ALA A 8 0.83 -2.38 -3.96
N SER A 9 0.15 -1.70 -4.89
CA SER A 9 -0.98 -0.82 -4.58
C SER A 9 -2.12 -1.58 -3.88
N ILE A 10 -2.51 -2.73 -4.41
CA ILE A 10 -3.58 -3.56 -3.84
C ILE A 10 -3.12 -4.21 -2.53
N ALA A 11 -1.90 -4.75 -2.44
CA ALA A 11 -1.37 -5.24 -1.16
C ALA A 11 -1.44 -4.15 -0.06
N THR A 12 -1.15 -2.90 -0.43
CA THR A 12 -1.18 -1.78 0.50
C THR A 12 -2.57 -1.46 1.02
N ILE A 13 -3.63 -1.52 0.20
CA ILE A 13 -5.00 -1.27 0.71
C ILE A 13 -5.47 -2.38 1.67
N HIS A 14 -5.09 -3.63 1.40
CA HIS A 14 -5.38 -4.78 2.29
C HIS A 14 -4.63 -4.68 3.62
N TRP A 15 -3.35 -4.29 3.58
CA TRP A 15 -2.57 -4.01 4.79
C TRP A 15 -3.14 -2.83 5.57
N LEU A 16 -3.44 -1.72 4.89
CA LEU A 16 -3.97 -0.51 5.54
C LEU A 16 -5.35 -0.72 6.17
N GLU A 17 -6.20 -1.54 5.57
CA GLU A 17 -7.52 -1.88 6.13
C GLU A 17 -7.39 -2.42 7.56
N LYS A 18 -6.38 -3.27 7.83
CA LYS A 18 -6.15 -3.86 9.17
C LYS A 18 -5.92 -2.78 10.24
N THR A 19 -5.28 -1.67 9.86
CA THR A 19 -4.94 -0.57 10.76
C THR A 19 -6.05 0.47 10.85
N LEU A 20 -6.67 0.84 9.72
CA LEU A 20 -7.72 1.86 9.69
C LEU A 20 -9.12 1.35 10.07
N GLY A 21 -9.35 0.03 10.00
CA GLY A 21 -10.66 -0.57 10.22
C GLY A 21 -11.70 -0.24 9.14
N ARG A 22 -11.26 0.24 7.97
CA ARG A 22 -12.13 0.54 6.82
C ARG A 22 -11.41 0.32 5.49
N LYS A 23 -12.19 0.01 4.46
CA LYS A 23 -11.71 -0.20 3.09
C LYS A 23 -11.43 1.12 2.38
N VAL A 24 -10.37 1.16 1.59
CA VAL A 24 -10.00 2.30 0.71
C VAL A 24 -9.77 1.84 -0.74
N GLY A 25 -9.89 2.76 -1.70
CA GLY A 25 -9.61 2.48 -3.11
C GLY A 25 -8.11 2.33 -3.42
N ALA A 26 -7.79 1.65 -4.52
CA ALA A 26 -6.41 1.33 -4.92
C ALA A 26 -5.52 2.58 -5.10
N SER A 27 -6.07 3.72 -5.55
CA SER A 27 -5.29 4.97 -5.66
C SER A 27 -4.69 5.42 -4.32
N THR A 28 -5.38 5.14 -3.21
CA THR A 28 -4.85 5.33 -1.85
C THR A 28 -3.66 4.41 -1.60
N GLY A 29 -3.76 3.14 -1.99
CA GLY A 29 -2.66 2.18 -1.89
C GLY A 29 -1.43 2.62 -2.67
N THR A 30 -1.61 3.12 -3.89
CA THR A 30 -0.54 3.68 -4.74
C THR A 30 0.16 4.85 -4.04
N ASN A 31 -0.60 5.83 -3.55
CA ASN A 31 -0.05 7.00 -2.88
C ASN A 31 0.68 6.61 -1.58
N LEU A 32 0.07 5.71 -0.79
CA LEU A 32 0.63 5.29 0.48
C LEU A 32 1.92 4.50 0.29
N TYR A 33 1.95 3.51 -0.61
CA TYR A 33 3.16 2.73 -0.86
C TYR A 33 4.33 3.62 -1.30
N GLY A 34 4.08 4.60 -2.18
CA GLY A 34 5.09 5.60 -2.57
C GLY A 34 5.57 6.50 -1.42
N VAL A 35 4.68 6.79 -0.46
CA VAL A 35 5.05 7.51 0.77
C VAL A 35 5.87 6.63 1.71
N LEU A 36 5.56 5.34 1.84
CA LEU A 36 6.37 4.42 2.64
C LEU A 36 7.78 4.25 2.05
N GLN A 37 7.91 4.20 0.72
CA GLN A 37 9.21 4.25 0.04
C GLN A 37 9.98 5.53 0.42
N LEU A 38 9.33 6.70 0.34
CA LEU A 38 9.95 7.97 0.72
C LEU A 38 10.36 7.99 2.19
N ALA A 39 9.50 7.49 3.10
CA ALA A 39 9.79 7.43 4.53
C ALA A 39 11.00 6.54 4.81
N SER A 40 11.08 5.38 4.17
CA SER A 40 12.22 4.47 4.28
C SER A 40 13.51 5.11 3.75
N GLU A 41 13.45 5.81 2.62
CA GLU A 41 14.58 6.57 2.06
C GLU A 41 15.03 7.71 2.99
N MET A 42 14.10 8.49 3.55
CA MET A 42 14.39 9.57 4.50
C MET A 42 15.09 9.02 5.75
N LYS A 43 14.56 7.92 6.31
CA LYS A 43 15.17 7.23 7.45
C LYS A 43 16.62 6.82 7.16
N LYS A 44 16.88 6.20 5.99
CA LYS A 44 18.22 5.78 5.57
C LYS A 44 19.20 6.96 5.45
N ARG A 45 18.72 8.15 5.10
CA ARG A 45 19.51 9.38 5.04
C ARG A 45 19.61 10.15 6.36
N GLY A 46 18.94 9.68 7.42
CA GLY A 46 18.84 10.41 8.70
C GLY A 46 18.03 11.70 8.61
N GLU A 47 17.15 11.82 7.60
CA GLU A 47 16.30 12.99 7.40
C GLU A 47 15.02 12.91 8.24
N THR A 48 14.65 14.03 8.86
CA THR A 48 13.41 14.16 9.63
C THR A 48 12.47 15.15 8.95
N GLY A 49 11.17 14.87 8.98
CA GLY A 49 10.15 15.77 8.44
C GLY A 49 8.79 15.08 8.37
N SER A 50 7.77 15.84 7.96
CA SER A 50 6.41 15.31 7.78
C SER A 50 6.18 14.93 6.31
N ILE A 51 5.54 13.77 6.09
CA ILE A 51 5.03 13.38 4.77
C ILE A 51 3.51 13.48 4.80
N VAL A 52 2.94 14.15 3.81
CA VAL A 52 1.48 14.28 3.64
C VAL A 52 1.05 13.42 2.45
N THR A 53 -0.04 12.69 2.63
CA THR A 53 -0.70 11.91 1.57
C THR A 53 -2.21 12.04 1.68
N LEU A 54 -2.94 11.49 0.72
CA LEU A 54 -4.39 11.55 0.63
C LEU A 54 -4.99 10.14 0.58
N LEU A 55 -5.97 9.89 1.44
CA LEU A 55 -6.93 8.81 1.23
C LEU A 55 -7.96 9.31 0.21
N CYS A 56 -8.04 8.66 -0.93
CA CYS A 56 -8.87 9.10 -2.05
C CYS A 56 -10.34 8.72 -1.81
N ASP A 57 -10.84 7.67 -2.46
CA ASP A 57 -12.21 7.21 -2.29
C ASP A 57 -12.31 5.91 -1.47
N SER A 58 -13.55 5.61 -1.08
CA SER A 58 -13.89 4.45 -0.27
C SER A 58 -13.65 3.15 -1.03
N GLY A 59 -13.13 2.14 -0.34
CA GLY A 59 -12.92 0.80 -0.89
C GLY A 59 -14.20 0.02 -1.13
N GLU A 60 -15.33 0.46 -0.55
CA GLU A 60 -16.66 -0.15 -0.75
C GLU A 60 -17.11 -0.15 -2.23
N ARG A 61 -16.51 0.71 -3.06
CA ARG A 61 -16.79 0.76 -4.51
C ARG A 61 -16.13 -0.37 -5.30
N TYR A 62 -15.24 -1.13 -4.67
CA TYR A 62 -14.34 -2.09 -5.32
C TYR A 62 -14.42 -3.49 -4.70
N LEU A 63 -15.54 -3.82 -4.03
CA LEU A 63 -15.73 -5.10 -3.36
C LEU A 63 -15.69 -6.30 -4.32
N ASP A 64 -16.13 -6.10 -5.56
CA ASP A 64 -16.14 -7.07 -6.64
C ASP A 64 -14.81 -7.16 -7.40
N THR A 65 -13.85 -6.27 -7.10
CA THR A 65 -12.54 -6.18 -7.77
C THR A 65 -11.39 -6.25 -6.76
N TYR A 66 -10.89 -5.12 -6.26
CA TYR A 66 -9.68 -5.06 -5.44
C TYR A 66 -9.79 -5.75 -4.07
N TYR A 67 -11.00 -6.08 -3.62
CA TYR A 67 -11.25 -6.89 -2.42
C TYR A 67 -11.79 -8.30 -2.74
N ASN A 68 -11.92 -8.65 -4.02
CA ASN A 68 -12.30 -9.99 -4.46
C ASN A 68 -11.05 -10.82 -4.78
N HIS A 69 -10.83 -11.89 -4.02
CA HIS A 69 -9.66 -12.76 -4.19
C HIS A 69 -9.54 -13.40 -5.57
N GLU A 70 -10.65 -13.83 -6.17
CA GLU A 70 -10.65 -14.44 -7.50
C GLU A 70 -10.28 -13.40 -8.57
N TRP A 71 -10.87 -12.20 -8.48
CA TRP A 71 -10.55 -11.12 -9.40
C TRP A 71 -9.08 -10.72 -9.31
N ILE A 72 -8.52 -10.60 -8.11
CA ILE A 72 -7.10 -10.28 -7.89
C ILE A 72 -6.21 -11.35 -8.53
N ASN A 73 -6.47 -12.63 -8.28
CA ASN A 73 -5.66 -13.71 -8.84
C ASN A 73 -5.67 -13.70 -10.37
N ASN A 74 -6.81 -13.37 -10.99
CA ASN A 74 -6.96 -13.37 -12.44
C ASN A 74 -6.39 -12.12 -13.13
N ASN A 75 -6.35 -10.96 -12.45
CA ASN A 75 -6.01 -9.67 -13.09
C ASN A 75 -4.73 -9.02 -12.57
N ILE A 76 -4.29 -9.35 -11.35
CA ILE A 76 -3.19 -8.67 -10.65
C ILE A 76 -2.07 -9.66 -10.32
N GLY A 77 -2.43 -10.86 -9.89
CA GLY A 77 -1.50 -11.91 -9.47
C GLY A 77 -1.18 -11.87 -7.98
N ASP A 78 0.02 -12.32 -7.62
CA ASP A 78 0.40 -12.52 -6.23
C ASP A 78 0.74 -11.21 -5.49
N LEU A 79 0.03 -10.98 -4.39
CA LEU A 79 0.23 -9.82 -3.51
C LEU A 79 1.29 -10.08 -2.42
N ARG A 80 1.64 -11.34 -2.15
CA ARG A 80 2.42 -11.74 -0.97
C ARG A 80 3.79 -11.07 -0.90
N PRO A 81 4.56 -10.94 -2.00
CA PRO A 81 5.84 -10.25 -1.97
C PRO A 81 5.76 -8.80 -1.47
N TYR A 82 4.62 -8.14 -1.64
CA TYR A 82 4.41 -6.77 -1.17
C TYR A 82 3.81 -6.73 0.24
N LEU A 83 2.96 -7.68 0.61
CA LEU A 83 2.47 -7.83 1.97
C LEU A 83 3.65 -8.08 2.94
N ASP A 84 4.57 -8.97 2.60
CA ASP A 84 5.75 -9.28 3.42
C ASP A 84 6.64 -8.04 3.62
N LYS A 85 6.79 -7.20 2.59
CA LYS A 85 7.51 -5.92 2.66
C LYS A 85 6.82 -4.92 3.58
N LEU A 86 5.48 -4.85 3.54
CA LEU A 86 4.68 -3.97 4.39
C LEU A 86 4.74 -4.40 5.86
N GLU A 87 4.65 -5.70 6.13
CA GLU A 87 4.83 -6.27 7.48
C GLU A 87 6.24 -6.00 8.02
N THR A 88 7.26 -6.13 7.17
CA THR A 88 8.64 -5.74 7.52
C THR A 88 8.75 -4.24 7.82
N PHE A 89 8.12 -3.39 7.00
CA PHE A 89 8.10 -1.95 7.22
C PHE A 89 7.43 -1.59 8.54
N GLU A 90 6.34 -2.24 8.92
CA GLU A 90 5.64 -1.99 10.18
C GLU A 90 6.54 -2.22 11.39
N ALA A 91 7.39 -3.26 11.34
CA ALA A 91 8.34 -3.57 12.41
C ALA A 91 9.60 -2.70 12.39
N THR A 92 10.08 -2.31 11.20
CA THR A 92 11.44 -1.76 11.03
C THR A 92 11.48 -0.34 10.51
N GLY A 93 10.41 0.20 9.95
CA GLY A 93 10.40 1.43 9.17
C GLY A 93 11.18 1.35 7.85
N GLU A 94 11.52 0.14 7.38
CA GLU A 94 12.22 -0.09 6.13
C GLU A 94 11.38 -0.91 5.15
N LEU A 95 11.19 -0.35 3.95
CA LEU A 95 10.47 -1.01 2.87
C LEU A 95 11.51 -1.62 1.93
N ALA A 96 11.84 -2.89 2.15
CA ALA A 96 12.80 -3.66 1.35
C ALA A 96 12.30 -3.90 -0.09
#